data_AF-A0A4Y8MUW3-F1
#
_entry.id   AF-A0A4Y8MUW3-F1
#
_cell.length_a   1.000
_cell.length_b   1.000
_cell.length_c   1.000
_cell.angle_alpha   90.00
_cell.angle_beta   90.00
_cell.angle_gamma   90.00
#
_symmetry.space_group_name_H-M   'P 1'
#
loop_
_entity.id
_entity.type
_entity.pdbx_description
1 polymer ?
#
loop_
_entity_poly.entity_id
_entity_poly.type
_entity_poly.pdbx_seq_one_letter_code
_entity_poly.pdbx_strand_id
1 'polypeptide(L)'
;MLTTRPCTATCVIDGMPLTVTFYPDNGVLRIADSLGACIKETRWHASWRALLDELRGFTEGAAAEGQSFNTMVGRFSERADHPLDTLAFA
;
A
#
# COMPACT_ATOMS: atom_id res chain seq x y z
N MET A 1 -15.02 -7.40 -14.91
CA MET A 1 -13.94 -6.91 -15.79
C MET A 1 -12.72 -6.66 -14.91
N LEU A 2 -11.81 -7.62 -14.82
CA LEU A 2 -10.54 -7.40 -14.11
C LEU A 2 -9.69 -6.54 -15.05
N THR A 3 -9.68 -5.24 -14.82
CA THR A 3 -8.81 -4.32 -15.56
C THR A 3 -7.38 -4.80 -15.37
N THR A 4 -6.76 -5.32 -16.43
CA THR A 4 -5.33 -5.66 -16.48
C THR A 4 -4.45 -4.41 -16.42
N ARG A 5 -5.06 -3.21 -16.44
CA ARG A 5 -4.31 -1.96 -16.31
C ARG A 5 -3.86 -1.82 -14.85
N PRO A 6 -2.55 -1.54 -14.63
CA PRO A 6 -2.07 -1.23 -13.31
C PRO A 6 -2.80 -0.01 -12.76
N CYS A 7 -3.20 -0.09 -11.50
CA CYS A 7 -3.79 1.03 -10.79
C CYS A 7 -2.67 1.84 -10.15
N THR A 8 -2.54 3.11 -10.53
CA THR A 8 -1.51 4.00 -9.98
C THR A 8 -2.17 5.11 -9.17
N ALA A 9 -1.65 5.37 -7.98
CA ALA A 9 -2.00 6.52 -7.16
C ALA A 9 -0.74 7.21 -6.66
N THR A 10 -0.84 8.52 -6.44
CA THR A 10 0.23 9.31 -5.83
C THR A 10 -0.25 9.74 -4.45
N CYS A 11 0.54 9.50 -3.41
CA CYS A 11 0.27 9.91 -2.05
C CYS A 11 1.48 10.68 -1.50
N VAL A 12 1.24 11.73 -0.73
CA VAL A 12 2.30 12.50 -0.09
C VAL A 12 2.47 11.99 1.34
N ILE A 13 3.68 11.57 1.71
CA ILE A 13 4.04 11.14 3.06
C ILE A 13 5.23 12.00 3.50
N ASP A 14 5.12 12.66 4.66
CA ASP A 14 6.18 13.55 5.16
C ASP A 14 6.56 14.68 4.19
N GLY A 15 5.59 15.16 3.39
CA GLY A 15 5.84 16.16 2.34
C GLY A 15 6.50 15.61 1.06
N MET A 16 6.87 14.34 1.02
CA MET A 16 7.43 13.68 -0.16
C MET A 16 6.33 12.98 -0.97
N PRO A 17 6.17 13.31 -2.27
CA PRO A 17 5.24 12.58 -3.12
C PRO A 17 5.78 11.18 -3.40
N LEU A 18 4.96 10.17 -3.19
CA LEU A 18 5.25 8.78 -3.46
C LEU A 18 4.22 8.22 -4.44
N THR A 19 4.69 7.46 -5.41
CA THR A 19 3.87 6.82 -6.44
C THR A 19 3.68 5.35 -6.11
N VAL A 20 2.44 4.94 -5.93
CA VAL A 20 2.03 3.58 -5.61
C VAL A 20 1.36 2.96 -6.84
N THR A 21 1.91 1.86 -7.34
CA THR A 21 1.43 1.16 -8.54
C THR A 21 1.05 -0.27 -8.16
N PHE A 22 -0.22 -0.60 -8.27
CA PHE A 22 -0.76 -1.94 -8.05
C PHE A 22 -1.00 -2.66 -9.37
N TYR A 23 -0.41 -3.84 -9.49
CA TYR A 23 -0.54 -4.74 -10.62
C TYR A 23 -1.54 -5.86 -10.26
N PRO A 24 -2.80 -5.78 -10.69
CA PRO A 24 -3.82 -6.78 -10.36
C PRO A 24 -3.56 -8.15 -11.00
N ASP A 25 -2.71 -8.21 -12.02
CA ASP A 25 -2.32 -9.44 -12.72
C ASP A 25 -1.60 -10.43 -11.79
N ASN A 26 -0.64 -9.91 -11.01
CA ASN A 26 0.18 -10.71 -10.08
C ASN A 26 -0.06 -10.36 -8.60
N GLY A 27 -0.93 -9.39 -8.30
CA GLY A 27 -1.14 -8.85 -6.95
C GLY A 27 0.10 -8.12 -6.42
N VAL A 28 0.93 -7.57 -7.31
CA VAL A 28 2.17 -6.87 -6.92
C VAL A 28 1.85 -5.42 -6.65
N LEU A 29 2.33 -4.91 -5.51
CA LEU A 29 2.28 -3.51 -5.15
C LEU A 29 3.69 -2.93 -5.18
N ARG A 30 3.92 -2.00 -6.09
CA ARG A 30 5.20 -1.29 -6.21
C ARG A 30 5.05 0.13 -5.70
N ILE A 31 5.94 0.54 -4.82
CA ILE A 31 6.00 1.89 -4.29
C ILE A 31 7.30 2.52 -4.74
N ALA A 32 7.16 3.61 -5.48
CA ALA A 32 8.23 4.39 -6.04
C ALA A 32 8.21 5.80 -5.47
N ASP A 33 9.38 6.44 -5.42
CA ASP A 33 9.48 7.86 -5.08
C ASP A 33 8.87 8.74 -6.19
N SER A 34 8.64 10.02 -5.92
CA SER A 34 8.40 11.07 -6.91
C SER A 34 9.40 11.08 -8.07
N LEU A 35 10.64 10.66 -7.81
CA LEU A 35 11.70 10.52 -8.81
C LEU A 35 11.59 9.23 -9.66
N GLY A 36 10.61 8.38 -9.38
CA GLY A 36 10.38 7.11 -10.08
C GLY A 36 11.28 5.96 -9.61
N ALA A 37 12.13 6.19 -8.61
CA ALA A 37 12.96 5.16 -8.00
C ALA A 37 12.08 4.16 -7.22
N CYS A 38 12.15 2.87 -7.55
CA CYS A 38 11.46 1.82 -6.81
C CYS A 38 12.03 1.74 -5.39
N ILE A 39 11.27 2.17 -4.40
CA ILE A 39 11.70 2.10 -3.00
C ILE A 39 11.41 0.72 -2.44
N LYS A 40 10.21 0.18 -2.74
CA LYS A 40 9.78 -1.12 -2.25
C LYS A 40 8.79 -1.77 -3.19
N GLU A 41 8.91 -3.08 -3.32
CA GLU A 41 7.89 -3.93 -3.92
C GLU A 41 7.40 -4.91 -2.85
N THR A 42 6.09 -5.04 -2.70
CA THR A 42 5.45 -6.00 -1.80
C THR A 42 4.28 -6.66 -2.52
N ARG A 43 3.82 -7.80 -2.03
CA ARG A 43 2.62 -8.46 -2.57
C ARG A 43 1.41 -7.93 -1.81
N TRP A 44 0.33 -7.56 -2.48
CA TRP A 44 -0.90 -7.11 -1.85
C TRP A 44 -2.04 -8.05 -2.25
N HIS A 45 -2.57 -8.77 -1.27
CA HIS A 45 -3.59 -9.79 -1.48
C HIS A 45 -5.02 -9.26 -1.43
N ALA A 46 -5.22 -8.00 -1.04
CA ALA A 46 -6.53 -7.37 -0.98
C ALA A 46 -6.81 -6.50 -2.22
N SER A 47 -7.99 -5.86 -2.25
CA SER A 47 -8.37 -4.97 -3.36
C SER A 47 -7.59 -3.65 -3.35
N TRP A 48 -7.42 -3.03 -4.53
CA TRP A 48 -6.86 -1.67 -4.66
C TRP A 48 -7.58 -0.63 -3.79
N ARG A 49 -8.90 -0.74 -3.65
CA ARG A 49 -9.70 0.15 -2.79
C ARG A 49 -9.33 0.01 -1.31
N ALA A 50 -9.11 -1.23 -0.84
CA ALA A 50 -8.68 -1.48 0.53
C ALA A 50 -7.27 -0.93 0.79
N LEU A 51 -6.40 -1.00 -0.23
CA LEU A 51 -5.09 -0.36 -0.14
C LEU A 51 -5.21 1.16 0.01
N LEU A 52 -6.01 1.81 -0.82
CA LEU A 52 -6.20 3.27 -0.77
C LEU A 52 -6.81 3.72 0.56
N ASP A 53 -7.75 2.97 1.11
CA ASP A 53 -8.37 3.26 2.41
C ASP A 53 -7.34 3.22 3.55
N GLU A 54 -6.50 2.17 3.56
CA GLU A 54 -5.38 2.06 4.50
C GLU A 54 -4.40 3.23 4.32
N LEU A 55 -4.00 3.51 3.08
CA LEU A 55 -3.09 4.62 2.75
C LEU A 55 -3.65 5.95 3.25
N ARG A 56 -4.95 6.19 3.07
CA ARG A 56 -5.63 7.39 3.55
C ARG A 56 -5.59 7.47 5.09
N GLY A 57 -5.94 6.38 5.77
CA GLY A 57 -5.87 6.32 7.23
C GLY A 57 -4.46 6.58 7.77
N PHE A 58 -3.43 6.13 7.04
CA PHE A 58 -2.05 6.46 7.36
C PHE A 58 -1.68 7.91 7.08
N THR A 59 -2.11 8.52 5.96
CA THR A 59 -1.86 9.95 5.72
C THR A 59 -2.51 10.82 6.79
N GLU A 60 -3.72 10.45 7.21
CA GLU A 60 -4.47 11.10 8.28
C GLU A 60 -3.76 10.96 9.65
N GLY A 61 -3.19 9.78 9.96
CA GLY A 61 -2.44 9.55 11.20
C GLY A 61 -0.98 10.06 11.18
N ALA A 62 -0.32 10.03 10.04
CA ALA A 62 1.07 10.46 9.87
C ALA A 62 1.22 11.98 10.01
N ALA A 63 0.17 12.74 9.70
CA ALA A 63 0.12 14.18 9.96
C ALA A 63 0.21 14.51 11.46
N ALA A 64 -0.14 13.56 12.35
CA ALA A 64 -0.06 13.74 13.80
C ALA A 64 1.28 13.27 14.39
N GLU A 65 1.91 12.23 13.84
CA GLU A 65 2.95 11.44 14.54
C GLU A 65 4.18 11.08 13.68
N GLY A 66 4.52 11.87 12.64
CA GLY A 66 5.79 11.72 11.91
C GLY A 66 6.07 10.29 11.41
N GLN A 67 5.03 9.55 11.04
CA GLN A 67 5.17 8.13 10.68
C GLN A 67 5.96 8.00 9.38
N SER A 68 7.11 7.33 9.48
CA SER A 68 7.99 7.07 8.34
C SER A 68 7.34 6.12 7.34
N PHE A 69 7.58 6.40 6.05
CA PHE A 69 7.19 5.54 4.92
C PHE A 69 7.52 4.06 5.14
N ASN A 70 8.67 3.76 5.77
CA ASN A 70 9.10 2.39 6.08
C ASN A 70 8.11 1.65 7.00
N THR A 71 7.51 2.35 7.96
CA THR A 71 6.50 1.80 8.88
C THR A 71 5.20 1.46 8.15
N MET A 72 4.75 2.34 7.24
CA MET A 72 3.58 2.07 6.40
C MET A 72 3.83 0.84 5.51
N VAL A 73 5.01 0.76 4.89
CA VAL A 73 5.41 -0.37 4.04
C VAL A 73 5.55 -1.68 4.82
N GLY A 74 6.09 -1.62 6.04
CA GLY A 74 6.22 -2.79 6.92
C GLY A 74 4.87 -3.43 7.21
N ARG A 75 3.87 -2.60 7.54
CA ARG A 75 2.51 -3.07 7.78
C ARG A 75 1.82 -3.62 6.53
N PHE A 76 2.08 -3.05 5.35
CA PHE A 76 1.60 -3.65 4.10
C PHE A 76 2.18 -5.06 3.90
N SER A 77 3.47 -5.26 4.21
CA SER A 77 4.10 -6.59 4.18
C SER A 77 3.54 -7.53 5.25
N GLU A 78 3.32 -7.07 6.49
CA GLU A 78 2.75 -7.91 7.56
C GLU A 78 1.32 -8.36 7.24
N ARG A 79 0.47 -7.46 6.69
CA ARG A 79 -0.90 -7.83 6.29
C ARG A 79 -0.97 -8.59 4.97
N ALA A 80 0.03 -8.46 4.12
CA ALA A 80 0.17 -9.31 2.93
C ALA A 80 0.41 -10.77 3.31
N ASP A 81 1.15 -11.00 4.39
CA ASP A 81 1.48 -12.33 4.90
C ASP A 81 0.38 -12.91 5.81
N HIS A 82 -0.67 -12.14 6.11
CA HIS A 82 -1.79 -12.57 6.94
C HIS A 82 -3.02 -12.92 6.07
N PRO A 83 -3.10 -14.13 5.50
CA PRO A 83 -4.27 -14.58 4.76
C PRO A 83 -5.42 -14.84 5.72
N LEU A 84 -6.23 -13.82 6.06
CA LEU A 84 -7.57 -13.99 6.66
C LEU A 84 -7.69 -15.10 7.74
N ASP A 85 -6.69 -15.28 8.61
CA ASP A 85 -6.76 -16.26 9.71
C ASP A 85 -7.36 -15.59 10.95
N THR A 86 -8.55 -14.99 10.81
CA THR A 86 -9.36 -14.62 11.99
C THR A 86 -10.83 -14.54 11.60
N LEU A 87 -11.43 -15.68 11.27
CA LEU A 87 -12.84 -15.96 11.58
C LEU A 87 -13.00 -17.47 11.85
N ALA A 88 -12.29 -18.00 12.85
CA ALA A 88 -12.69 -19.23 13.51
C ALA A 88 -13.46 -18.84 14.78
N PHE A 89 -14.78 -18.73 14.63
CA PHE A 89 -15.70 -18.80 15.75
C PHE A 89 -15.71 -20.25 16.26
N ALA A 90 -15.32 -20.48 17.51
CA ALA A 90 -15.74 -21.60 18.35
C ALA A 90 -15.33 -21.33 19.82
#